data_AF-A0A950ZQM3-F1
#
_entry.id   AF-A0A950ZQM3-F1
#
_cell.length_a   1.000
_cell.length_b   1.000
_cell.length_c   1.000
_cell.angle_alpha   90.00
_cell.angle_beta   90.00
_cell.angle_gamma   90.00
#
_symmetry.space_group_name_H-M   'P 1'
#
loop_
_entity.id
_entity.type
_entity.pdbx_description
1 polymer ?
#
loop_
_entity_poly.entity_id
_entity_poly.type
_entity_poly.pdbx_seq_one_letter_code
_entity_poly.pdbx_strand_id
1 'polypeptide(L)'
;MKKTLRVARLTLKEALSRRLIPAAIVVSVVYLILFAVAYNFAQERGTEAITGARSRALVGVAMASLALSSIYIVNLLSGVLALFLSVGAISSEVDNATLLALLARPMRRWQFLLGRWLAYAALIAVYVAVMAGMVMLIADVIGGYQATDPVSAIALMIMSALFLLTISLLGSTFLPTLTNGAVAFTLFGLG
;
A
#
# COMPACT_ATOMS: atom_id res chain seq x y z
N MET A 1 15.17 -3.44 -23.77
CA MET A 1 15.23 -3.08 -22.33
C MET A 1 15.34 -1.57 -22.07
N LYS A 2 16.17 -0.78 -22.78
CA LYS A 2 16.25 0.69 -22.57
C LYS A 2 14.95 1.47 -22.82
N LYS A 3 14.09 1.01 -23.74
CA LYS A 3 12.80 1.64 -24.06
C LYS A 3 11.73 1.41 -22.97
N THR A 4 11.67 0.21 -22.37
CA THR A 4 10.72 -0.12 -21.29
C THR A 4 11.01 0.64 -19.99
N LEU A 5 12.29 0.78 -19.62
CA LEU A 5 12.71 1.57 -18.45
C LEU A 5 12.41 3.08 -18.57
N ARG A 6 12.46 3.64 -19.79
CA ARG A 6 12.10 5.05 -20.03
C ARG A 6 10.61 5.29 -19.86
N VAL A 7 9.77 4.39 -20.39
CA VAL A 7 8.32 4.46 -20.19
C VAL A 7 8.02 4.37 -18.70
N ALA A 8 8.57 3.37 -17.99
CA ALA A 8 8.37 3.23 -16.55
C ALA A 8 8.73 4.49 -15.74
N ARG A 9 9.88 5.13 -16.01
CA ARG A 9 10.27 6.38 -15.32
C ARG A 9 9.33 7.56 -15.63
N LEU A 10 8.86 7.67 -16.87
CA LEU A 10 7.91 8.72 -17.25
C LEU A 10 6.57 8.51 -16.56
N THR A 11 6.06 7.27 -16.55
CA THR A 11 4.81 6.95 -15.86
C THR A 11 4.93 7.11 -14.34
N LEU A 12 6.09 6.80 -13.76
CA LEU A 12 6.37 7.01 -12.34
C LEU A 12 6.36 8.52 -11.99
N LYS A 13 7.01 9.35 -12.80
CA LYS A 13 7.07 10.80 -12.59
C LYS A 13 5.69 11.43 -12.73
N GLU A 14 4.93 10.99 -13.73
CA GLU A 14 3.56 11.44 -13.96
C GLU A 14 2.63 11.00 -12.82
N ALA A 15 2.73 9.75 -12.38
CA ALA A 15 2.00 9.25 -11.22
C ALA A 15 2.31 10.08 -9.95
N LEU A 16 3.59 10.34 -9.67
CA LEU A 16 4.01 11.14 -8.51
C LEU A 16 3.49 12.58 -8.52
N SER A 17 3.35 13.19 -9.71
CA SER A 17 2.84 14.57 -9.84
C SER A 17 1.33 14.70 -9.67
N ARG A 18 0.58 13.59 -9.70
CA ARG A 18 -0.88 13.62 -9.53
C ARG A 18 -1.21 13.89 -8.07
N ARG A 19 -2.23 14.74 -7.83
CA ARG A 19 -2.73 15.10 -6.49
C ARG A 19 -3.11 13.90 -5.59
N LEU A 20 -3.26 12.71 -6.14
CA LEU A 20 -3.54 11.47 -5.41
C LEU A 20 -2.40 11.05 -4.47
N ILE A 21 -1.13 11.18 -4.89
CA ILE A 21 0.03 10.77 -4.08
C ILE A 21 0.18 11.64 -2.83
N PRO A 22 0.19 13.00 -2.89
CA PRO A 22 0.28 13.81 -1.69
C PRO A 22 -0.93 13.61 -0.77
N ALA A 23 -2.14 13.40 -1.31
CA ALA A 23 -3.31 13.07 -0.50
C ALA A 23 -3.11 11.75 0.26
N ALA A 24 -2.62 10.71 -0.40
CA ALA A 24 -2.29 9.44 0.25
C ALA A 24 -1.21 9.59 1.32
N ILE A 25 -0.17 10.39 1.06
CA ILE A 25 0.89 10.67 2.05
C ILE A 25 0.30 11.39 3.27
N VAL A 26 -0.54 12.41 3.09
CA VAL A 26 -1.18 13.13 4.21
C VAL A 26 -2.00 12.18 5.07
N VAL A 27 -2.86 11.36 4.45
CA VAL A 27 -3.67 10.37 5.19
C VAL A 27 -2.77 9.38 5.94
N SER A 28 -1.67 8.95 5.32
CA SER A 28 -0.70 8.03 5.92
C SER A 28 0.01 8.64 7.13
N VAL A 29 0.43 9.90 7.03
CA VAL A 29 1.07 10.63 8.13
C VAL A 29 0.09 10.82 9.29
N VAL A 30 -1.15 11.22 9.00
CA VAL A 30 -2.21 11.34 10.03
C VAL A 30 -2.41 10.00 10.73
N TYR A 31 -2.47 8.91 9.97
CA TYR A 31 -2.60 7.57 10.54
C TYR A 31 -1.42 7.20 11.45
N LEU A 32 -0.17 7.46 11.03
CA LEU A 32 1.02 7.19 11.84
C LEU A 32 1.02 7.99 13.16
N ILE A 33 0.59 9.26 13.12
CA ILE A 33 0.46 10.08 14.32
C ILE A 33 -0.60 9.49 15.27
N LEU A 34 -1.77 9.14 14.73
CA LEU A 34 -2.84 8.52 15.52
C LEU A 34 -2.40 7.19 16.13
N PHE A 35 -1.66 6.37 15.37
CA PHE A 35 -1.11 5.11 15.86
C PHE A 35 -0.10 5.34 17.00
N ALA A 36 0.85 6.27 16.82
CA ALA A 36 1.81 6.59 17.85
C ALA A 36 1.13 7.11 19.14
N VAL A 37 0.12 7.98 19.02
CA VAL A 37 -0.65 8.47 20.17
C VAL A 37 -1.40 7.32 20.85
N ALA A 38 -2.12 6.50 20.09
CA ALA A 38 -2.87 5.36 20.62
C ALA A 38 -1.95 4.37 21.36
N TYR A 39 -0.76 4.11 20.82
CA TYR A 39 0.20 3.18 21.39
C TYR A 39 0.85 3.74 22.67
N ASN A 40 1.16 5.04 22.73
CA ASN A 40 1.61 5.70 23.97
C ASN A 40 0.56 5.64 25.07
N PHE A 41 -0.69 6.02 24.77
CA PHE A 41 -1.81 5.94 25.72
C PHE A 41 -2.03 4.51 26.23
N ALA A 42 -1.92 3.52 25.34
CA ALA A 42 -2.05 2.12 25.70
C ALA A 42 -0.93 1.70 26.67
N GLN A 43 0.31 2.09 26.40
CA GLN A 43 1.46 1.79 27.29
C GLN A 43 1.30 2.43 28.67
N GLU A 44 0.96 3.71 28.76
CA GLU A 44 0.75 4.41 30.03
C GLU A 44 -0.29 3.68 30.88
N ARG A 45 -1.48 3.40 30.32
CA ARG A 45 -2.54 2.65 31.01
C ARG A 45 -2.16 1.21 31.33
N GLY A 46 -1.38 0.60 30.44
CA GLY A 46 -0.83 -0.73 30.62
C GLY A 46 0.05 -0.79 31.85
N THR A 47 0.97 0.16 32.02
CA THR A 47 1.89 0.22 33.17
C THR A 47 1.18 0.43 34.50
N GLU A 48 0.14 1.28 34.53
CA GLU A 48 -0.68 1.54 35.73
C GLU A 48 -1.50 0.30 36.15
N ALA A 49 -1.92 -0.53 35.20
CA ALA A 49 -2.74 -1.71 35.45
C ALA A 49 -1.93 -2.97 35.89
N ILE A 50 -0.60 -2.90 35.93
CA ILE A 50 0.25 -4.06 36.27
C ILE A 50 0.25 -4.32 37.78
N THR A 51 -0.72 -5.11 38.25
CA THR A 51 -0.79 -5.62 39.63
C THR A 51 -0.53 -7.13 39.76
N GLY A 52 0.35 -7.70 38.91
CA GLY A 52 0.76 -9.12 38.99
C GLY A 52 1.34 -9.69 37.69
N ALA A 53 1.82 -10.94 37.72
CA ALA A 53 2.35 -11.61 36.52
C ALA A 53 1.28 -11.84 35.44
N ARG A 54 0.03 -12.11 35.84
CA ARG A 54 -1.11 -12.31 34.93
C ARG A 54 -1.52 -11.01 34.21
N SER A 55 -1.43 -9.85 34.88
CA SER A 55 -1.74 -8.56 34.24
C SER A 55 -0.64 -8.14 33.25
N ARG A 56 0.64 -8.43 33.52
CA ARG A 56 1.72 -8.22 32.53
C ARG A 56 1.48 -8.99 31.22
N ALA A 57 1.09 -10.26 31.33
CA ALA A 57 0.80 -11.07 30.14
C ALA A 57 -0.39 -10.50 29.34
N LEU A 58 -1.47 -10.09 30.03
CA LEU A 58 -2.64 -9.49 29.38
C LEU A 58 -2.33 -8.15 28.71
N VAL A 59 -1.53 -7.28 29.34
CA VAL A 59 -1.08 -6.01 28.76
C VAL A 59 -0.20 -6.27 27.53
N GLY A 60 0.73 -7.23 27.60
CA GLY A 60 1.57 -7.61 26.46
C GLY A 60 0.76 -8.12 25.26
N VAL A 61 -0.26 -8.94 25.50
CA VAL A 61 -1.19 -9.41 24.45
C VAL A 61 -2.01 -8.25 23.87
N ALA A 62 -2.47 -7.30 24.69
CA ALA A 62 -3.17 -6.12 24.21
C ALA A 62 -2.28 -5.25 23.29
N MET A 63 -1.02 -5.01 23.68
CA MET A 63 -0.07 -4.24 22.85
C MET A 63 0.24 -4.95 21.53
N ALA A 64 0.47 -6.26 21.56
CA ALA A 64 0.69 -7.04 20.35
C ALA A 64 -0.54 -7.01 19.42
N SER A 65 -1.75 -7.10 19.99
CA SER A 65 -2.99 -7.03 19.22
C SER A 65 -3.19 -5.66 18.55
N LEU A 66 -2.85 -4.57 19.23
CA LEU A 66 -2.86 -3.21 18.66
C LEU A 66 -1.85 -3.06 17.53
N ALA A 67 -0.64 -3.58 17.68
CA ALA A 67 0.38 -3.57 16.63
C ALA A 67 -0.06 -4.37 15.40
N LEU A 68 -0.59 -5.59 15.60
CA LEU A 68 -1.10 -6.43 14.51
C LEU A 68 -2.28 -5.78 13.77
N SER A 69 -3.22 -5.19 14.52
CA SER A 69 -4.35 -4.46 13.94
C SER A 69 -3.89 -3.27 13.08
N SER A 70 -2.79 -2.63 13.49
CA SER A 70 -2.23 -1.49 12.77
C SER A 70 -1.52 -1.89 11.49
N ILE A 71 -0.82 -3.04 11.50
CA ILE A 71 -0.28 -3.65 10.27
C ILE A 71 -1.41 -3.95 9.28
N TYR A 72 -2.58 -4.40 9.75
CA TYR A 72 -3.73 -4.64 8.89
C TYR A 72 -4.28 -3.33 8.26
N ILE A 73 -4.32 -2.24 9.03
CA ILE A 73 -4.71 -0.92 8.50
C ILE A 73 -3.69 -0.43 7.45
N VAL A 74 -2.40 -0.64 7.65
CA VAL A 74 -1.38 -0.35 6.63
C VAL A 74 -1.60 -1.14 5.35
N ASN A 75 -1.95 -2.44 5.46
CA ASN A 75 -2.32 -3.25 4.31
C ASN A 75 -3.52 -2.63 3.58
N LEU A 76 -4.54 -2.19 4.33
CA LEU A 76 -5.73 -1.56 3.77
C LEU A 76 -5.46 -0.24 3.04
N LEU A 77 -4.64 0.62 3.64
CA LEU A 77 -4.22 1.88 3.01
C LEU A 77 -3.43 1.63 1.72
N SER A 78 -2.59 0.59 1.72
CA SER A 78 -1.80 0.16 0.56
C SER A 78 -2.69 -0.39 -0.57
N GLY A 79 -3.70 -1.20 -0.23
CA GLY A 79 -4.69 -1.70 -1.18
C GLY A 79 -5.49 -0.57 -1.82
N VAL A 80 -5.98 0.38 -1.02
CA VAL A 80 -6.69 1.57 -1.50
C VAL A 80 -5.80 2.41 -2.43
N LEU A 81 -4.53 2.61 -2.07
CA LEU A 81 -3.57 3.29 -2.93
C LEU A 81 -3.42 2.55 -4.27
N ALA A 82 -3.23 1.23 -4.24
CA ALA A 82 -3.12 0.42 -5.45
C ALA A 82 -4.35 0.54 -6.37
N LEU A 83 -5.55 0.56 -5.79
CA LEU A 83 -6.80 0.78 -6.53
C LEU A 83 -6.84 2.15 -7.19
N PHE A 84 -6.48 3.22 -6.47
CA PHE A 84 -6.46 4.57 -7.04
C PHE A 84 -5.41 4.73 -8.13
N LEU A 85 -4.23 4.10 -7.99
CA LEU A 85 -3.24 4.09 -9.08
C LEU A 85 -3.74 3.32 -10.31
N SER A 86 -4.46 2.20 -10.11
CA SER A 86 -5.09 1.43 -11.19
C SER A 86 -6.19 2.22 -11.91
N VAL A 87 -7.09 2.88 -11.18
CA VAL A 87 -8.15 3.73 -11.76
C VAL A 87 -7.55 4.95 -12.48
N GLY A 88 -6.57 5.61 -11.86
CA GLY A 88 -5.83 6.72 -12.48
C GLY A 88 -5.09 6.29 -13.74
N ALA A 89 -4.67 5.02 -13.83
CA ALA A 89 -4.08 4.47 -15.03
C ALA A 89 -5.07 4.47 -16.20
N ILE A 90 -6.32 4.10 -15.93
CA ILE A 90 -7.37 4.00 -16.95
C ILE A 90 -7.88 5.39 -17.35
N SER A 91 -8.10 6.29 -16.39
CA SER A 91 -8.51 7.68 -16.67
C SER A 91 -7.48 8.39 -17.56
N SER A 92 -6.19 8.17 -17.34
CA SER A 92 -5.15 8.72 -18.22
C SER A 92 -5.09 8.11 -19.62
N GLU A 93 -5.70 6.94 -19.85
CA GLU A 93 -5.88 6.37 -21.20
C GLU A 93 -7.08 7.00 -21.92
N VAL A 94 -8.12 7.38 -21.18
CA VAL A 94 -9.33 8.04 -21.70
C VAL A 94 -9.10 9.53 -21.97
N ASP A 95 -8.47 10.26 -21.04
CA ASP A 95 -8.25 11.72 -21.15
C ASP A 95 -7.23 12.09 -22.23
N ASN A 96 -6.24 11.23 -22.50
CA ASN A 96 -5.15 11.59 -23.41
C ASN A 96 -5.45 11.34 -24.89
N ALA A 97 -6.59 10.74 -25.26
CA ALA A 97 -6.85 10.29 -26.65
C ALA A 97 -5.63 9.57 -27.29
N THR A 98 -4.75 8.99 -26.46
CA THR A 98 -3.42 8.53 -26.87
C THR A 98 -3.49 7.28 -27.73
N LEU A 99 -4.66 6.63 -27.81
CA LEU A 99 -4.94 5.59 -28.80
C LEU A 99 -4.69 6.10 -30.23
N LEU A 100 -5.04 7.35 -30.55
CA LEU A 100 -4.84 7.93 -31.89
C LEU A 100 -3.40 8.40 -32.16
N ALA A 101 -2.69 8.89 -31.14
CA ALA A 101 -1.29 9.33 -31.29
C ALA A 101 -0.26 8.17 -31.24
N LEU A 102 -0.57 7.08 -30.54
CA LEU A 102 0.31 5.90 -30.42
C LEU A 102 0.23 4.95 -31.63
N LEU A 103 -0.80 5.08 -32.48
CA LEU A 103 -0.90 4.39 -33.77
C LEU A 103 0.22 4.77 -34.75
N ALA A 104 0.97 5.85 -34.49
CA ALA A 104 2.07 6.30 -35.34
C ALA A 104 3.44 5.62 -35.05
N ARG A 105 3.59 4.82 -33.97
CA ARG A 105 4.84 4.08 -33.70
C ARG A 105 4.55 2.61 -33.34
N PRO A 106 5.20 1.63 -33.99
CA PRO A 106 4.96 0.22 -33.75
C PRO A 106 5.62 -0.19 -32.41
N MET A 107 4.96 0.11 -31.30
CA MET A 107 5.33 -0.39 -29.98
C MET A 107 4.41 -1.56 -29.63
N ARG A 108 4.99 -2.72 -29.29
CA ARG A 108 4.23 -3.90 -28.86
C ARG A 108 3.44 -3.57 -27.58
N ARG A 109 2.12 -3.79 -27.59
CA ARG A 109 1.19 -3.51 -26.47
C ARG A 109 1.69 -4.04 -25.11
N TRP A 110 2.33 -5.20 -25.10
CA TRP A 110 2.92 -5.82 -23.90
C TRP A 110 4.04 -5.02 -23.24
N GLN A 111 4.88 -4.31 -24.01
CA GLN A 111 6.00 -3.54 -23.43
C GLN A 111 5.53 -2.27 -22.71
N PHE A 112 4.42 -1.69 -23.18
CA PHE A 112 3.78 -0.55 -22.54
C PHE A 112 3.11 -0.97 -21.23
N LEU A 113 2.31 -2.05 -21.27
CA LEU A 113 1.63 -2.59 -20.09
C LEU A 113 2.63 -3.03 -19.00
N LEU A 114 3.71 -3.73 -19.38
CA LEU A 114 4.75 -4.15 -18.45
C LEU A 114 5.49 -2.97 -17.81
N GLY A 115 5.87 -1.94 -18.59
CA GLY A 115 6.55 -0.76 -18.05
C GLY A 115 5.71 -0.01 -17.02
N ARG A 116 4.39 0.01 -17.23
CA ARG A 116 3.40 0.64 -16.37
C ARG A 116 3.13 -0.15 -15.10
N TRP A 117 2.94 -1.47 -15.23
CA TRP A 117 2.85 -2.39 -14.10
C TRP A 117 4.08 -2.26 -13.20
N LEU A 118 5.29 -2.23 -13.78
CA LEU A 118 6.54 -2.11 -13.02
C LEU A 118 6.65 -0.78 -12.26
N ALA A 119 6.15 0.32 -12.85
CA ALA A 119 6.13 1.63 -12.19
C ALA A 119 5.21 1.62 -10.97
N TYR A 120 3.98 1.12 -11.10
CA TYR A 120 3.03 1.07 -9.99
C TYR A 120 3.42 0.05 -8.93
N ALA A 121 3.93 -1.12 -9.34
CA ALA A 121 4.48 -2.14 -8.46
C ALA A 121 5.60 -1.58 -7.58
N ALA A 122 6.56 -0.84 -8.17
CA ALA A 122 7.63 -0.19 -7.41
C ALA A 122 7.09 0.85 -6.42
N LEU A 123 6.08 1.63 -6.82
CA LEU A 123 5.52 2.70 -6.00
C LEU A 123 4.79 2.14 -4.77
N ILE A 124 4.00 1.08 -4.96
CA ILE A 124 3.31 0.38 -3.86
C ILE A 124 4.31 -0.36 -2.97
N ALA A 125 5.32 -1.02 -3.55
CA ALA A 125 6.33 -1.71 -2.75
C ALA A 125 7.07 -0.74 -1.82
N VAL A 126 7.47 0.43 -2.34
CA VAL A 126 8.11 1.48 -1.52
C VAL A 126 7.13 1.99 -0.45
N TYR A 127 5.88 2.24 -0.81
CA TYR A 127 4.86 2.72 0.14
C TYR A 127 4.63 1.74 1.29
N VAL A 128 4.40 0.45 0.99
CA VAL A 128 4.20 -0.61 1.97
C VAL A 128 5.43 -0.75 2.87
N ALA A 129 6.63 -0.76 2.29
CA ALA A 129 7.87 -0.90 3.04
C ALA A 129 8.07 0.26 4.03
N VAL A 130 7.83 1.50 3.59
CA VAL A 130 7.94 2.68 4.46
C VAL A 130 6.89 2.64 5.57
N MET A 131 5.62 2.37 5.24
CA MET A 131 4.53 2.38 6.22
C MET A 131 4.67 1.26 7.25
N ALA A 132 4.90 0.03 6.80
CA ALA A 132 5.09 -1.11 7.70
C ALA A 132 6.35 -0.93 8.56
N GLY A 133 7.45 -0.43 7.96
CA GLY A 133 8.67 -0.10 8.69
C GLY A 133 8.43 0.95 9.77
N MET A 134 7.69 2.03 9.48
CA MET A 134 7.37 3.08 10.47
C MET A 134 6.49 2.55 11.60
N VAL A 135 5.46 1.75 11.30
CA VAL A 135 4.61 1.15 12.34
C VAL A 135 5.41 0.22 13.25
N MET A 136 6.29 -0.61 12.67
CA MET A 136 7.18 -1.49 13.44
C MET A 136 8.16 -0.69 14.30
N LEU A 137 8.77 0.37 13.76
CA LEU A 137 9.67 1.26 14.51
C LEU A 137 8.95 1.94 15.68
N ILE A 138 7.73 2.44 15.46
CA ILE A 138 6.91 3.06 16.51
C ILE A 138 6.59 2.03 17.62
N ALA A 139 6.22 0.81 17.24
CA ALA A 139 5.92 -0.27 18.19
C ALA A 139 7.16 -0.73 18.99
N ASP A 140 8.35 -0.76 18.35
CA ASP A 140 9.61 -1.10 19.00
C ASP A 140 10.06 -0.01 19.97
N VAL A 141 10.06 1.26 19.52
CA VAL A 141 10.51 2.41 20.33
C VAL A 141 9.61 2.64 21.54
N ILE A 142 8.29 2.53 21.39
CA ILE A 142 7.34 2.83 22.48
C ILE A 142 7.08 1.60 23.35
N GLY A 143 7.02 0.40 22.76
CA GLY A 143 6.56 -0.80 23.45
C GLY A 143 7.58 -1.89 23.69
N GLY A 144 8.79 -1.76 23.13
CA GLY A 144 9.78 -2.83 23.13
C GLY A 144 9.30 -4.10 22.41
N TYR A 145 8.29 -3.98 21.53
CA TYR A 145 7.77 -5.11 20.78
C TYR A 145 8.67 -5.39 19.58
N GLN A 146 9.61 -6.31 19.75
CA GLN A 146 10.40 -6.83 18.65
C GLN A 146 9.61 -7.91 17.90
N ALA A 147 9.23 -7.59 16.65
CA ALA A 147 8.70 -8.59 15.75
C ALA A 147 9.77 -9.67 15.50
N THR A 148 9.41 -10.94 15.63
CA THR A 148 10.33 -12.08 15.45
C THR A 148 10.95 -12.13 14.05
N ASP A 149 10.21 -11.73 13.01
CA ASP A 149 10.67 -11.69 11.61
C ASP A 149 10.04 -10.53 10.81
N PRO A 150 10.51 -9.28 10.99
CA PRO A 150 9.92 -8.10 10.35
C PRO A 150 10.07 -8.12 8.82
N VAL A 151 11.16 -8.71 8.31
CA VAL A 151 11.44 -8.79 6.86
C VAL A 151 10.41 -9.68 6.15
N SER A 152 10.09 -10.84 6.72
CA SER A 152 9.12 -11.78 6.15
C SER A 152 7.70 -11.19 6.13
N ALA A 153 7.31 -10.47 7.19
CA ALA A 153 6.01 -9.79 7.25
C ALA A 153 5.88 -8.71 6.16
N ILE A 154 6.89 -7.85 5.99
CA ILE A 154 6.89 -6.82 4.96
C ILE A 154 6.87 -7.46 3.56
N ALA A 155 7.65 -8.53 3.34
CA ALA A 155 7.68 -9.25 2.06
C ALA A 155 6.31 -9.85 1.70
N LEU A 156 5.60 -10.45 2.67
CA LEU A 156 4.25 -10.97 2.47
C LEU A 156 3.24 -9.87 2.14
N MET A 157 3.31 -8.72 2.81
CA MET A 157 2.44 -7.58 2.50
C MET A 157 2.70 -7.03 1.10
N ILE A 158 3.97 -6.92 0.68
CA ILE A 158 4.32 -6.50 -0.68
C ILE A 158 3.79 -7.51 -1.70
N MET A 159 3.96 -8.81 -1.48
CA MET A 159 3.43 -9.86 -2.35
C MET A 159 1.91 -9.76 -2.50
N SER A 160 1.19 -9.57 -1.39
CA SER A 160 -0.27 -9.39 -1.40
C SER A 160 -0.67 -8.17 -2.24
N ALA A 161 -0.06 -7.01 -1.99
CA ALA A 161 -0.35 -5.78 -2.73
C ALA A 161 -0.04 -5.89 -4.23
N LEU A 162 1.04 -6.60 -4.60
CA LEU A 162 1.39 -6.88 -5.99
C LEU A 162 0.38 -7.83 -6.66
N PHE A 163 -0.12 -8.82 -5.93
CA PHE A 163 -1.14 -9.74 -6.41
C PHE A 163 -2.44 -8.99 -6.73
N LEU A 164 -2.89 -8.13 -5.83
CA LEU A 164 -4.06 -7.25 -6.03
C LEU A 164 -3.87 -6.30 -7.21
N LEU A 165 -2.70 -5.68 -7.33
CA LEU A 165 -2.40 -4.82 -8.46
C LEU A 165 -2.46 -5.60 -9.78
N THR A 166 -1.97 -6.83 -9.80
CA THR A 166 -1.98 -7.69 -11.00
C THR A 166 -3.40 -8.09 -11.37
N ILE A 167 -4.23 -8.49 -10.39
CA ILE A 167 -5.66 -8.80 -10.62
C ILE A 167 -6.42 -7.55 -11.07
N SER A 168 -6.19 -6.39 -10.46
CA SER A 168 -6.86 -5.15 -10.84
C SER A 168 -6.48 -4.70 -12.25
N LEU A 169 -5.21 -4.83 -12.65
CA LEU A 169 -4.77 -4.55 -14.02
C LEU A 169 -5.35 -5.56 -15.03
N LEU A 170 -5.42 -6.85 -14.68
CA LEU A 170 -6.06 -7.87 -15.52
C LEU A 170 -7.57 -7.60 -15.66
N GLY A 171 -8.25 -7.35 -14.55
CA GLY A 171 -9.69 -7.03 -14.51
C GLY A 171 -10.03 -5.75 -15.28
N SER A 172 -9.13 -4.78 -15.30
CA SER A 172 -9.27 -3.56 -16.11
C SER A 172 -9.31 -3.83 -17.62
N THR A 173 -8.83 -4.98 -18.09
CA THR A 173 -8.88 -5.34 -19.52
C THR A 173 -10.25 -5.89 -19.92
N PHE A 174 -11.04 -6.35 -18.95
CA PHE A 174 -12.33 -7.01 -19.19
C PHE A 174 -13.53 -6.25 -18.59
N LEU A 175 -13.32 -5.36 -17.62
CA LEU A 175 -14.39 -4.70 -16.87
C LEU A 175 -14.33 -3.16 -16.96
N PRO A 176 -15.48 -2.47 -16.93
CA PRO A 176 -15.55 -1.02 -16.77
C PRO A 176 -14.83 -0.54 -15.49
N THR A 177 -14.24 0.66 -15.54
CA THR A 177 -13.41 1.27 -14.50
C THR A 177 -14.04 1.22 -13.09
N LEU A 178 -15.35 1.45 -13.02
CA LEU A 178 -16.11 1.48 -11.77
C LEU A 178 -16.31 0.06 -11.19
N THR A 179 -16.59 -0.92 -12.06
CA THR A 179 -16.79 -2.32 -11.69
C THR A 179 -15.49 -2.98 -11.26
N ASN A 180 -14.39 -2.70 -11.96
CA ASN A 180 -13.08 -3.22 -11.61
C ASN A 180 -12.58 -2.70 -10.25
N GLY A 181 -12.81 -1.41 -9.96
CA GLY A 181 -12.51 -0.83 -8.65
C GLY A 181 -13.30 -1.48 -7.52
N ALA A 182 -14.61 -1.72 -7.72
CA ALA A 182 -15.45 -2.40 -6.74
C ALA A 182 -15.04 -3.86 -6.51
N VAL A 183 -14.75 -4.62 -7.57
CA VAL A 183 -14.32 -6.03 -7.48
C VAL A 183 -12.96 -6.16 -6.79
N ALA A 184 -12.00 -5.29 -7.11
CA ALA A 184 -10.69 -5.34 -6.47
C ALA A 184 -10.77 -4.86 -5.00
N PHE A 185 -11.68 -3.96 -4.65
CA PHE A 185 -11.96 -3.59 -3.26
C PHE A 185 -12.62 -4.72 -2.46
N THR A 186 -13.58 -5.46 -3.05
CA THR A 186 -14.20 -6.61 -2.38
C THR A 186 -13.24 -7.78 -2.23
N LEU A 187 -12.42 -8.08 -3.23
CA LEU A 187 -11.33 -9.08 -3.14
C LEU A 187 -10.30 -8.69 -2.08
N PHE A 188 -9.98 -7.40 -1.96
CA PHE A 188 -9.10 -6.89 -0.92
C PHE A 188 -9.69 -7.08 0.48
N GLY A 189 -10.97 -6.74 0.67
CA GLY A 189 -11.65 -6.88 1.96
C GLY A 189 -11.91 -8.32 2.40
N LEU A 190 -11.76 -9.30 1.50
CA LEU A 190 -11.88 -10.73 1.78
C LEU A 190 -10.56 -11.36 2.27
N GLY A 191 -9.43 -10.69 2.08
CA GLY A 191 -8.09 -11.21 2.39
C GLY A 191 -7.51 -10.73 3.71
#